data_AF-A0A9W6DG95-F1
#
_entry.id   AF-A0A9W6DG95-F1
#
_cell.length_a   1.000
_cell.length_b   1.000
_cell.length_c   1.000
_cell.angle_alpha   90.00
_cell.angle_beta   90.00
_cell.angle_gamma   90.00
#
_symmetry.space_group_name_H-M   'P 1'
#
loop_
_entity.id
_entity.type
_entity.pdbx_description
1 polymer ?
#
loop_
_entity_poly.entity_id
_entity_poly.type
_entity_poly.pdbx_seq_one_letter_code
_entity_poly.pdbx_strand_id
1 'polypeptide(L)'
;MGNNILTKENVMKNGVNFEKLYNEYCSDRILDKAEDKGGKLFTGLVYELNNNGQLAYYCFYKDGLENGQYVEFYENGNVQSVQHMKHGTIVGKEKIWFKNGMIKSVGEYEYGVCLNLKEWNEKGVLINQKLEPTEKDKKMINNQKDWHKTMGRE
;
A
#
# COMPACT_ATOMS: atom_id res chain seq x y z
N MET A 1 -18.34 -8.22 -0.80
CA MET A 1 -17.05 -8.73 -0.32
C MET A 1 -16.52 -7.72 0.68
N GLY A 2 -16.63 -8.02 1.98
CA GLY A 2 -16.19 -7.12 3.04
C GLY A 2 -14.67 -6.98 2.98
N ASN A 3 -14.16 -5.75 3.06
CA ASN A 3 -12.74 -5.51 3.24
C ASN A 3 -12.34 -6.14 4.58
N ASN A 4 -11.70 -7.31 4.55
CA ASN A 4 -11.29 -8.04 5.75
C ASN A 4 -10.06 -7.36 6.34
N ILE A 5 -10.26 -6.19 6.94
CA ILE A 5 -9.20 -5.41 7.60
C ILE A 5 -8.85 -6.13 8.89
N LEU A 6 -7.56 -6.37 9.11
CA LEU A 6 -7.07 -7.05 10.29
C LEU A 6 -7.22 -6.16 11.53
N THR A 7 -7.59 -6.76 12.66
CA THR A 7 -7.60 -6.04 13.94
C THR A 7 -6.18 -5.74 14.40
N LYS A 8 -6.01 -4.69 15.21
CA LYS A 8 -4.71 -4.35 15.83
C LYS A 8 -4.06 -5.55 16.53
N GLU A 9 -4.85 -6.30 17.31
CA GLU A 9 -4.36 -7.50 17.99
C GLU A 9 -3.83 -8.53 17.00
N ASN A 10 -4.58 -8.82 15.93
CA ASN A 10 -4.15 -9.80 14.94
C ASN A 10 -2.90 -9.33 14.17
N VAL A 11 -2.81 -8.04 13.86
CA VAL A 11 -1.62 -7.46 13.23
C VAL A 11 -0.40 -7.59 14.13
N MET A 12 -0.51 -7.17 15.39
CA MET A 12 0.62 -7.21 16.33
C MET A 12 1.03 -8.64 16.72
N LYS A 13 0.08 -9.59 16.72
CA LYS A 13 0.35 -11.00 17.00
C LYS A 13 1.11 -11.69 15.87
N ASN A 14 0.82 -11.36 14.62
CA ASN A 14 1.34 -12.08 13.45
C ASN A 14 2.34 -11.27 12.61
N GLY A 15 2.50 -9.98 12.90
CA GLY A 15 3.36 -9.08 12.15
C GLY A 15 4.62 -8.68 12.91
N VAL A 16 5.52 -7.99 12.20
CA VAL A 16 6.75 -7.41 12.72
C VAL A 16 6.64 -5.89 12.66
N ASN A 17 7.01 -5.19 13.73
CA ASN A 17 7.12 -3.73 13.69
C ASN A 17 8.22 -3.34 12.69
N PHE A 18 7.91 -2.47 11.74
CA PHE A 18 8.82 -1.97 10.71
C PHE A 18 10.16 -1.48 11.29
N GLU A 19 10.15 -0.85 12.46
CA GLU A 19 11.36 -0.37 13.15
C GLU A 19 12.37 -1.47 13.50
N LYS A 20 11.96 -2.75 13.47
CA LYS A 20 12.84 -3.92 13.71
C LYS A 20 13.44 -4.48 12.42
N LEU A 21 13.04 -3.96 11.27
CA LEU A 21 13.49 -4.39 9.94
C LEU A 21 14.54 -3.40 9.42
N TYR A 22 15.25 -3.80 8.37
CA TYR A 22 16.36 -3.03 7.81
C TYR A 22 16.11 -2.79 6.32
N ASN A 23 16.37 -1.59 5.84
CA ASN A 23 16.35 -1.34 4.39
C ASN A 23 17.61 -1.90 3.74
N GLU A 24 17.47 -2.56 2.60
CA GLU A 24 18.58 -2.94 1.73
C GLU A 24 19.20 -1.67 1.14
N TYR A 25 20.54 -1.62 1.04
CA TYR A 25 21.22 -0.43 0.52
C TYR A 25 20.76 -0.13 -0.93
N CYS A 26 20.37 1.12 -1.19
CA CYS A 26 19.92 1.61 -2.50
C CYS A 26 18.68 0.92 -3.09
N SER A 27 17.80 0.37 -2.26
CA SER A 27 16.62 -0.40 -2.69
C SER A 27 15.41 -0.09 -1.80
N ASP A 28 14.21 -0.27 -2.34
CA ASP A 28 12.95 -0.21 -1.57
C ASP A 28 12.66 -1.51 -0.80
N ARG A 29 13.61 -2.44 -0.79
CA ARG A 29 13.45 -3.74 -0.16
C ARG A 29 13.82 -3.71 1.32
N ILE A 30 13.05 -4.46 2.09
CA ILE A 30 13.30 -4.69 3.51
C ILE A 30 13.90 -6.07 3.80
N LEU A 31 14.74 -6.11 4.82
CA LEU A 31 15.48 -7.27 5.31
C LEU A 31 15.11 -7.57 6.77
N ASP A 32 15.26 -8.83 7.16
CA ASP A 32 15.05 -9.31 8.54
C ASP A 32 16.11 -8.84 9.55
N LYS A 33 17.31 -8.46 9.07
CA LYS A 33 18.42 -7.86 9.82
C LYS A 33 19.31 -7.05 8.88
N ALA A 34 20.28 -6.32 9.45
CA ALA A 34 21.24 -5.55 8.67
C ALA A 34 21.99 -6.40 7.63
N GLU A 35 22.29 -5.80 6.48
CA GLU A 35 22.93 -6.46 5.34
C GLU A 35 24.32 -7.02 5.68
N ASP A 36 25.13 -6.26 6.41
CA ASP A 36 26.47 -6.66 6.92
C ASP A 36 26.42 -7.86 7.87
N LYS A 37 25.24 -8.15 8.43
CA LYS A 37 24.97 -9.32 9.27
C LYS A 37 24.30 -10.45 8.50
N GLY A 38 24.28 -10.39 7.16
CA GLY A 38 23.69 -11.38 6.28
C GLY A 38 22.17 -11.38 6.29
N GLY A 39 21.56 -10.18 6.28
CA GLY A 39 20.11 -9.99 6.18
C GLY A 39 19.51 -10.64 4.94
N LYS A 40 18.28 -11.13 5.07
CA LYS A 40 17.50 -11.73 3.99
C LYS A 40 16.24 -10.94 3.75
N LEU A 41 15.79 -10.94 2.49
CA LEU A 41 14.55 -10.31 2.08
C LEU A 41 13.38 -10.80 2.92
N PHE A 42 12.68 -9.85 3.54
CA PHE A 42 11.59 -10.16 4.44
C PHE A 42 10.32 -10.57 3.68
N THR A 43 9.61 -11.58 4.19
CA THR A 43 8.28 -11.97 3.72
C THR A 43 7.39 -12.18 4.94
N GLY A 44 6.26 -11.48 5.00
CA GLY A 44 5.37 -11.52 6.15
C GLY A 44 4.53 -10.26 6.31
N LEU A 45 3.81 -10.18 7.42
CA LEU A 45 3.03 -8.99 7.79
C LEU A 45 3.94 -7.98 8.52
N VAL A 46 3.88 -6.73 8.13
CA VAL A 46 4.61 -5.61 8.73
C VAL A 46 3.63 -4.56 9.20
N TYR A 47 3.96 -3.87 10.29
CA TYR A 47 3.14 -2.78 10.82
C TYR A 47 3.99 -1.67 11.42
N GLU A 48 3.38 -0.51 11.59
CA GLU A 48 3.95 0.61 12.36
C GLU A 48 2.92 1.13 13.36
N LEU A 49 3.41 1.62 14.49
CA LEU A 49 2.58 2.27 15.50
C LEU A 49 2.86 3.78 15.49
N ASN A 50 1.82 4.58 15.71
CA ASN A 50 1.99 5.99 15.99
C ASN A 50 2.51 6.22 17.42
N ASN A 51 2.80 7.48 17.75
CA ASN A 51 3.30 7.88 19.08
C ASN A 51 2.35 7.52 20.25
N ASN A 52 1.07 7.31 19.98
CA ASN A 52 0.07 6.89 20.96
C ASN A 52 -0.05 5.36 21.08
N GLY A 53 0.81 4.61 20.38
CA GLY A 53 0.82 3.16 20.36
C GLY A 53 -0.35 2.53 19.60
N GLN A 54 -1.09 3.30 18.78
CA GLN A 54 -2.13 2.80 17.88
C GLN A 54 -1.51 2.43 16.53
N LEU A 55 -2.16 1.57 15.74
CA LEU A 55 -1.69 1.28 14.39
C LEU A 55 -1.66 2.56 13.56
N ALA A 56 -0.52 2.82 12.92
CA ALA A 56 -0.39 3.81 11.86
C ALA A 56 -0.68 3.17 10.51
N TYR A 57 -0.08 2.00 10.24
CA TYR A 57 -0.42 1.18 9.07
C TYR A 57 -0.09 -0.31 9.30
N TYR A 58 -0.56 -1.16 8.38
CA TYR A 58 0.01 -2.48 8.16
C TYR A 58 0.07 -2.80 6.66
N CYS A 59 1.02 -3.67 6.28
CA CYS A 59 1.20 -4.14 4.91
C CYS A 59 1.76 -5.57 4.87
N PHE A 60 1.36 -6.35 3.89
CA PHE A 60 2.02 -7.63 3.58
C PHE A 60 3.23 -7.40 2.68
N TYR A 61 4.34 -8.06 2.98
CA TYR A 61 5.56 -8.04 2.21
C TYR A 61 5.87 -9.43 1.65
N LYS A 62 6.46 -9.45 0.46
CA LYS A 62 7.02 -10.63 -0.19
C LYS A 62 8.33 -10.26 -0.86
N ASP A 63 9.39 -11.03 -0.58
CA ASP A 63 10.73 -10.83 -1.14
C ASP A 63 11.22 -9.38 -0.94
N GLY A 64 10.97 -8.83 0.25
CA GLY A 64 11.37 -7.51 0.67
C GLY A 64 10.50 -6.37 0.14
N LEU A 65 9.54 -6.63 -0.77
CA LEU A 65 8.67 -5.61 -1.36
C LEU A 65 7.24 -5.74 -0.85
N GLU A 66 6.51 -4.63 -0.80
CA GLU A 66 5.08 -4.63 -0.51
C GLU A 66 4.32 -5.49 -1.53
N ASN A 67 3.53 -6.43 -1.03
CA ASN A 67 2.81 -7.42 -1.82
C ASN A 67 1.61 -7.97 -1.03
N GLY A 68 0.44 -7.39 -1.28
CA GLY A 68 -0.81 -7.75 -0.63
C GLY A 68 -1.58 -6.53 -0.14
N GLN A 69 -2.45 -6.73 0.85
CA GLN A 69 -3.24 -5.63 1.41
C GLN A 69 -2.36 -4.64 2.17
N TYR A 70 -2.58 -3.35 1.93
CA TYR A 70 -1.98 -2.23 2.66
C TYR A 70 -3.12 -1.37 3.23
N VAL A 71 -3.04 -1.04 4.52
CA VAL A 71 -4.07 -0.26 5.23
C VAL A 71 -3.42 0.76 6.14
N GLU A 72 -3.85 2.01 6.02
CA GLU A 72 -3.47 3.09 6.92
C GLU A 72 -4.62 3.48 7.84
N PHE A 73 -4.25 4.02 8.98
CA PHE A 73 -5.17 4.49 10.00
C PHE A 73 -4.83 5.92 10.40
N TYR A 74 -5.87 6.70 10.67
CA TYR A 74 -5.73 7.95 11.37
C TYR A 74 -5.35 7.71 12.83
N GLU A 75 -4.82 8.75 13.50
CA GLU A 75 -4.50 8.70 14.93
C GLU A 75 -5.69 8.34 15.83
N ASN A 76 -6.93 8.58 15.39
CA ASN A 76 -8.11 8.16 16.14
C ASN A 76 -8.45 6.66 15.97
N GLY A 77 -7.67 5.91 15.19
CA GLY A 77 -7.88 4.50 14.88
C GLY A 77 -8.85 4.23 13.73
N ASN A 78 -9.46 5.26 13.14
CA ASN A 78 -10.29 5.09 11.95
C ASN A 78 -9.43 4.79 10.73
N VAL A 79 -9.96 3.97 9.83
CA VAL A 79 -9.29 3.65 8.56
C VAL A 79 -9.14 4.92 7.72
N GLN A 80 -7.91 5.20 7.30
CA GLN A 80 -7.57 6.31 6.42
C GLN A 80 -7.58 5.86 4.96
N SER A 81 -6.93 4.73 4.65
CA SER A 81 -6.84 4.21 3.29
C SER A 81 -6.78 2.68 3.28
N VAL A 82 -7.28 2.08 2.20
CA VAL A 82 -7.17 0.65 1.92
C VAL A 82 -6.81 0.49 0.46
N GLN A 83 -5.72 -0.24 0.21
CA GLN A 83 -5.21 -0.52 -1.12
C GLN A 83 -4.56 -1.90 -1.20
N HIS A 84 -4.14 -2.27 -2.40
CA HIS A 84 -3.40 -3.50 -2.64
C HIS A 84 -2.10 -3.19 -3.36
N MET A 85 -1.02 -3.80 -2.88
CA MET A 85 0.32 -3.63 -3.42
C MET A 85 0.74 -4.90 -4.15
N LYS A 86 1.47 -4.76 -5.25
CA LYS A 86 2.17 -5.85 -5.92
C LYS A 86 3.55 -5.34 -6.31
N HIS A 87 4.59 -6.02 -5.80
CA HIS A 87 5.99 -5.68 -6.06
C HIS A 87 6.33 -4.21 -5.78
N GLY A 88 5.82 -3.65 -4.69
CA GLY A 88 6.07 -2.25 -4.29
C GLY A 88 5.21 -1.20 -5.01
N THR A 89 4.25 -1.61 -5.85
CA THR A 89 3.37 -0.67 -6.57
C THR A 89 1.90 -0.96 -6.27
N ILE A 90 1.08 0.09 -6.19
CA ILE A 90 -0.37 -0.07 -6.04
C ILE A 90 -0.99 -0.72 -7.28
N VAL A 91 -1.91 -1.65 -7.05
CA VAL A 91 -2.69 -2.35 -8.06
C VAL A 91 -4.14 -2.55 -7.61
N GLY A 92 -5.07 -2.46 -8.54
CA GLY A 92 -6.48 -2.61 -8.27
C GLY A 92 -7.04 -1.39 -7.53
N LYS A 93 -8.01 -1.63 -6.64
CA LYS A 93 -8.83 -0.57 -6.05
C LYS A 93 -8.17 0.06 -4.83
N GLU A 94 -8.18 1.38 -4.81
CA GLU A 94 -7.86 2.22 -3.67
C GLU A 94 -9.14 2.86 -3.14
N LYS A 95 -9.24 2.97 -1.81
CA LYS A 95 -10.23 3.83 -1.17
C LYS A 95 -9.55 4.63 -0.08
N ILE A 96 -9.86 5.93 -0.05
CA ILE A 96 -9.40 6.85 1.00
C ILE A 96 -10.63 7.48 1.64
N TRP A 97 -10.61 7.61 2.96
CA TRP A 97 -11.65 8.25 3.74
C TRP A 97 -11.10 9.49 4.43
N PHE A 98 -11.96 10.46 4.73
CA PHE A 98 -11.65 11.54 5.67
C PHE A 98 -11.70 11.01 7.11
N LYS A 99 -11.16 11.77 8.08
CA LYS A 99 -11.20 11.41 9.51
C LYS A 99 -12.62 11.16 10.04
N ASN A 100 -13.61 11.83 9.45
CA ASN A 100 -15.04 11.68 9.78
C ASN A 100 -15.70 10.41 9.19
N GLY A 101 -14.94 9.58 8.44
CA GLY A 101 -15.42 8.34 7.82
C GLY A 101 -16.11 8.52 6.46
N MET A 102 -16.26 9.76 5.96
CA MET A 102 -16.77 10.00 4.62
C MET A 102 -15.72 9.65 3.57
N ILE A 103 -16.15 9.16 2.40
CA ILE A 103 -15.24 8.83 1.31
C ILE A 103 -14.59 10.12 0.80
N LYS A 104 -13.25 10.12 0.77
CA LYS A 104 -12.43 11.16 0.17
C LYS A 104 -12.12 10.85 -1.27
N SER A 105 -11.69 9.63 -1.56
CA SER A 105 -11.44 9.19 -2.94
C SER A 105 -11.64 7.69 -3.13
N VAL A 106 -11.93 7.32 -4.38
CA VAL A 106 -11.92 5.94 -4.86
C VAL A 106 -11.25 5.95 -6.23
N GLY A 107 -10.26 5.09 -6.40
CA GLY A 107 -9.54 4.94 -7.65
C GLY A 107 -9.20 3.50 -7.96
N GLU A 108 -8.75 3.27 -9.20
CA GLU A 108 -8.22 1.99 -9.65
C GLU A 108 -6.87 2.21 -10.32
N TYR A 109 -5.91 1.35 -10.03
CA TYR A 109 -4.52 1.52 -10.44
C TYR A 109 -3.95 0.26 -11.05
N GLU A 110 -2.98 0.42 -11.94
CA GLU A 110 -2.20 -0.67 -12.51
C GLU A 110 -0.72 -0.24 -12.57
N TYR A 111 0.18 -1.00 -11.95
CA TYR A 111 1.61 -0.64 -11.81
C TYR A 111 1.83 0.78 -11.27
N GLY A 112 1.01 1.20 -10.30
CA GLY A 112 1.05 2.56 -9.75
C GLY A 112 0.40 3.64 -10.61
N VAL A 113 -0.09 3.32 -11.82
CA VAL A 113 -0.71 4.28 -12.72
C VAL A 113 -2.23 4.30 -12.51
N CYS A 114 -2.78 5.49 -12.21
CA CYS A 114 -4.21 5.68 -12.04
C CYS A 114 -4.98 5.45 -13.34
N LEU A 115 -5.91 4.50 -13.34
CA LEU A 115 -6.83 4.23 -14.45
C LEU A 115 -8.05 5.15 -14.39
N ASN A 116 -8.68 5.19 -13.22
CA ASN A 116 -9.82 6.05 -12.93
C ASN A 116 -9.76 6.53 -11.47
N LEU A 117 -10.40 7.66 -11.20
CA LEU A 117 -10.42 8.31 -9.89
C LEU A 117 -11.70 9.13 -9.75
N LYS A 118 -12.28 9.10 -8.56
CA LYS A 118 -13.28 10.07 -8.09
C LYS A 118 -12.83 10.61 -6.76
N GLU A 119 -12.96 11.93 -6.57
CA GLU A 119 -12.64 12.60 -5.31
C GLU A 119 -13.82 13.46 -4.86
N TRP A 120 -14.12 13.39 -3.57
CA TRP A 120 -15.17 14.14 -2.93
C TRP A 120 -14.57 15.01 -1.83
N ASN A 121 -15.21 16.14 -1.55
CA ASN A 121 -14.90 16.91 -0.34
C ASN A 121 -15.62 16.33 0.89
N GLU A 122 -15.35 16.88 2.07
CA GLU A 122 -15.95 16.42 3.34
C GLU A 122 -17.47 16.57 3.42
N LYS A 123 -18.10 17.27 2.47
CA LYS A 123 -19.57 17.38 2.36
C LYS A 123 -20.16 16.34 1.41
N GLY A 124 -19.33 15.45 0.85
CA GLY A 124 -19.74 14.43 -0.11
C GLY A 124 -20.00 14.98 -1.51
N VAL A 125 -19.57 16.21 -1.81
CA VAL A 125 -19.68 16.79 -3.15
C VAL A 125 -18.48 16.32 -3.98
N LEU A 126 -18.74 15.77 -5.17
CA LEU A 126 -17.70 15.37 -6.12
C LEU A 126 -16.94 16.63 -6.59
N ILE A 127 -15.62 16.64 -6.41
CA ILE A 127 -14.76 17.78 -6.75
C ILE A 127 -13.77 17.48 -7.88
N ASN A 128 -13.47 16.20 -8.12
CA ASN A 128 -12.60 15.79 -9.21
C ASN A 128 -12.98 14.39 -9.72
N GLN A 129 -12.73 14.15 -11.00
CA GLN A 129 -12.95 12.85 -11.61
C GLN A 129 -12.02 12.62 -12.81
N LYS A 130 -11.37 11.46 -12.82
CA LYS A 130 -10.76 10.84 -13.99
C LYS A 130 -11.56 9.59 -14.35
N LEU A 131 -12.11 9.55 -15.56
CA LEU A 131 -12.92 8.41 -16.02
C LEU A 131 -12.06 7.28 -16.59
N GLU A 132 -11.02 7.63 -17.34
CA GLU A 132 -10.23 6.69 -18.12
C GLU A 132 -8.75 7.09 -18.15
N PRO A 133 -7.82 6.14 -18.38
CA PRO A 133 -6.41 6.44 -18.54
C PRO A 133 -6.14 7.21 -19.84
N THR A 134 -5.23 8.17 -19.78
CA THR A 134 -4.71 8.87 -20.95
C THR A 134 -3.76 7.98 -21.76
N GLU A 135 -3.43 8.39 -22.99
CA GLU A 135 -2.41 7.69 -23.80
C GLU A 135 -1.04 7.65 -23.11
N LYS A 136 -0.70 8.69 -22.34
CA LYS A 136 0.52 8.71 -21.52
C LYS A 136 0.46 7.64 -20.43
N ASP A 137 -0.68 7.52 -19.74
CA ASP A 137 -0.88 6.50 -18.70
C ASP A 137 -0.75 5.08 -19.29
N LYS A 138 -1.41 4.83 -20.43
CA LYS A 138 -1.32 3.54 -21.14
C LYS A 138 0.12 3.21 -21.54
N LYS A 139 0.86 4.19 -22.05
CA LYS A 139 2.29 4.02 -22.38
C LYS A 139 3.11 3.67 -21.13
N MET A 140 2.86 4.35 -20.01
CA MET A 140 3.54 4.04 -18.74
C MET A 140 3.24 2.63 -18.24
N ILE A 141 1.97 2.21 -18.28
CA ILE A 141 1.53 0.86 -17.90
C ILE A 141 2.23 -0.19 -18.77
N ASN A 142 2.28 0.00 -20.08
CA ASN A 142 2.94 -0.94 -20.99
C ASN A 142 4.45 -1.03 -20.73
N ASN A 143 5.13 0.10 -20.52
CA ASN A 143 6.55 0.10 -20.16
C ASN A 143 6.82 -0.68 -18.86
N GLN A 144 5.95 -0.54 -17.85
CA GLN A 144 6.05 -1.29 -16.60
C GLN A 144 5.80 -2.78 -16.81
N LYS A 145 4.78 -3.15 -17.61
CA LYS A 145 4.52 -4.55 -17.98
C LYS A 145 5.75 -5.22 -18.61
N ASP A 146 6.37 -4.55 -19.58
CA ASP A 146 7.56 -5.05 -20.26
C ASP A 146 8.76 -5.19 -19.32
N TRP A 147 8.94 -4.24 -18.40
CA TRP A 147 9.98 -4.31 -17.37
C TRP A 147 9.76 -5.49 -16.43
N HIS A 148 8.53 -5.66 -15.91
CA HIS A 148 8.16 -6.78 -15.04
C HIS A 148 8.39 -8.13 -15.70
N LYS A 149 8.02 -8.26 -16.98
CA LYS A 149 8.30 -9.45 -17.79
C LYS A 149 9.80 -9.73 -17.93
N THR A 150 10.58 -8.70 -18.24
CA THR A 150 12.05 -8.81 -18.38
C THR A 150 12.72 -9.26 -17.08
N MET A 151 12.17 -8.85 -15.93
CA MET A 151 12.67 -9.21 -14.60
C MET A 151 12.12 -10.54 -14.05
N GLY A 152 11.25 -11.23 -14.79
CA GLY A 152 10.59 -12.46 -14.33
C GLY A 152 9.60 -12.24 -13.17
N ARG A 153 8.97 -11.06 -13.12
CA ARG A 153 8.06 -10.61 -12.04
C ARG A 153 6.62 -10.40 -12.52
N GLU A 154 6.12 -11.27 -13.41
CA GLU A 154 4.75 -11.21 -13.93
C GLU A 154 3.68 -11.44 -12.84
#